data_AF-A0A7S1GWJ6-F1
#
_entry.id   AF-A0A7S1GWJ6-F1
#
_cell.length_a   1.000
_cell.length_b   1.000
_cell.length_c   1.000
_cell.angle_alpha   90.00
_cell.angle_beta   90.00
_cell.angle_gamma   90.00
#
_symmetry.space_group_name_H-M   'P 1'
#
loop_
_entity.id
_entity.type
_entity.pdbx_description
1 polymer ?
#
loop_
_entity_poly.entity_id
_entity_poly.type
_entity_poly.pdbx_seq_one_letter_code
_entity_poly.pdbx_strand_id
1 'polypeptide(L)'
;HKQTHKHTHKHTHVQVKPIMCAYKLVTADFDYFGLKSKVETFMIGYERDLFLSTHRQMFCWMDEWYGLSIQQIRRVEDQEFGAAERSSRRTWDLDNPQKEGGEGGRA
;
A
#
# COMPACT_ATOMS: atom_id res chain seq x y z
N HIS A 1 -11.40 -50.70 -43.39
CA HIS A 1 -10.67 -50.76 -42.10
C HIS A 1 -10.13 -49.36 -41.81
N LYS A 2 -10.80 -48.56 -40.97
CA LYS A 2 -10.32 -47.24 -40.54
C LYS A 2 -10.45 -47.17 -39.02
N GLN A 3 -9.34 -47.42 -38.32
CA GLN A 3 -9.25 -47.19 -36.88
C GLN A 3 -8.95 -45.70 -36.66
N THR A 4 -9.86 -45.01 -35.99
CA THR A 4 -9.69 -43.64 -35.52
C THR A 4 -8.94 -43.68 -34.19
N HIS A 5 -7.66 -43.30 -34.21
CA HIS A 5 -6.88 -43.08 -32.98
C HIS A 5 -7.45 -41.87 -32.24
N LYS A 6 -8.20 -42.11 -31.16
CA LYS A 6 -8.61 -41.07 -30.21
C LYS A 6 -7.37 -40.64 -29.41
N HIS A 7 -6.87 -39.44 -29.67
CA HIS A 7 -5.87 -38.79 -28.82
C HIS A 7 -6.56 -38.29 -27.54
N THR A 8 -6.40 -39.02 -26.45
CA THR A 8 -6.83 -38.60 -25.11
C THR A 8 -5.81 -37.62 -24.55
N HIS A 9 -6.17 -36.33 -24.50
CA HIS A 9 -5.40 -35.32 -23.78
C HIS A 9 -5.43 -35.65 -22.29
N LYS A 10 -4.28 -36.06 -21.74
CA LYS A 10 -4.09 -36.23 -20.30
C LYS A 10 -3.93 -34.83 -19.69
N HIS A 11 -4.96 -34.33 -19.02
CA HIS A 11 -4.86 -33.12 -18.21
C HIS A 11 -4.08 -33.43 -16.93
N THR A 12 -2.75 -33.27 -16.97
CA THR A 12 -1.93 -33.23 -15.77
C THR A 12 -2.22 -31.92 -15.02
N HIS A 13 -2.80 -32.03 -13.82
CA HIS A 13 -2.89 -30.91 -12.88
C HIS A 13 -1.48 -30.57 -12.39
N VAL A 14 -0.80 -29.68 -13.11
CA VAL A 14 0.46 -29.08 -12.63
C VAL A 14 0.06 -28.07 -11.56
N GLN A 15 0.36 -28.38 -10.30
CA GLN A 15 0.25 -27.42 -9.20
C GLN A 15 1.32 -26.34 -9.41
N VAL A 16 0.90 -25.14 -9.82
CA VAL A 16 1.80 -23.99 -10.03
C VAL A 16 1.76 -23.13 -8.79
N LYS A 17 2.90 -22.95 -8.11
CA LYS A 17 3.04 -21.91 -7.09
C LYS A 17 3.27 -20.57 -7.81
N PRO A 18 2.35 -19.59 -7.75
CA PRO A 18 2.56 -18.31 -8.41
C PRO A 18 3.75 -17.58 -7.76
N ILE A 19 4.67 -17.10 -8.59
CA ILE A 19 5.82 -16.29 -8.18
C ILE A 19 5.67 -14.93 -8.85
N MET A 20 5.82 -13.84 -8.08
CA MET A 20 5.82 -12.48 -8.60
C MET A 20 7.12 -11.77 -8.20
N CYS A 21 7.69 -10.99 -9.11
CA CYS A 21 8.84 -10.13 -8.85
C CYS A 21 8.49 -8.69 -9.19
N ALA A 22 8.75 -7.76 -8.27
CA ALA A 22 8.59 -6.33 -8.50
C ALA A 22 9.97 -5.65 -8.60
N TYR A 23 10.22 -4.92 -9.69
CA TYR A 23 11.46 -4.17 -9.88
C TYR A 23 11.22 -2.70 -9.54
N LYS A 24 11.74 -2.25 -8.40
CA LYS A 24 11.64 -0.86 -7.94
C LYS A 24 12.97 -0.15 -8.15
N LEU A 25 13.04 0.67 -9.20
CA LEU A 25 14.19 1.55 -9.45
C LEU A 25 14.04 2.83 -8.63
N VAL A 26 14.91 3.03 -7.64
CA VAL A 26 14.94 4.24 -6.81
C VAL A 26 16.15 5.08 -7.20
N THR A 27 15.91 6.37 -7.46
CA THR A 27 16.96 7.36 -7.70
C THR A 27 16.78 8.48 -6.68
N ALA A 28 17.82 8.80 -5.93
CA ALA A 28 17.85 9.92 -5.00
C ALA A 28 18.97 10.87 -5.44
N ASP A 29 18.65 12.15 -5.64
CA ASP A 29 19.63 13.20 -5.91
C ASP A 29 19.51 14.26 -4.81
N PHE A 30 20.63 14.56 -4.15
CA PHE A 30 20.67 15.55 -3.09
C PHE A 30 21.71 16.63 -3.38
N ASP A 31 21.25 17.77 -3.90
CA ASP A 31 22.11 18.90 -4.26
C ASP A 31 22.35 19.85 -3.07
N TYR A 32 23.08 19.36 -2.08
CA TYR A 32 23.54 20.17 -0.96
C TYR A 32 25.02 19.93 -0.69
N PHE A 33 25.78 21.03 -0.65
CA PHE A 33 27.23 20.98 -0.48
C PHE A 33 27.60 20.33 0.86
N GLY A 34 28.50 19.33 0.79
CA GLY A 34 29.02 18.64 1.96
C GLY A 34 28.12 17.55 2.57
N LEU A 35 26.87 17.39 2.12
CA LEU A 35 25.93 16.39 2.65
C LEU A 35 25.42 15.38 1.61
N LYS A 36 25.57 15.67 0.31
CA LYS A 36 25.16 14.80 -0.83
C LYS A 36 25.35 13.31 -0.56
N SER A 37 26.59 12.86 -0.41
CA SER A 37 26.91 11.44 -0.29
C SER A 37 26.33 10.77 0.96
N LYS A 38 26.24 11.48 2.09
CA LYS A 38 25.67 10.93 3.34
C LYS A 38 24.15 10.77 3.24
N VAL A 39 23.48 11.76 2.66
CA VAL A 39 22.02 11.76 2.53
C VAL A 39 21.58 10.75 1.47
N GLU A 40 22.25 10.68 0.32
CA GLU A 40 21.95 9.69 -0.72
C GLU A 40 22.13 8.25 -0.21
N THR A 41 23.22 7.98 0.52
CA THR A 41 23.45 6.66 1.12
C THR A 41 22.38 6.32 2.16
N PHE A 42 22.00 7.31 2.99
CA PHE A 42 20.94 7.13 3.98
C PHE A 42 19.59 6.82 3.33
N MET A 43 19.20 7.58 2.29
CA MET A 43 17.94 7.37 1.58
C MET A 43 17.87 6.00 0.92
N ILE A 44 18.93 5.57 0.23
CA ILE A 44 18.97 4.24 -0.40
C ILE A 44 18.88 3.12 0.66
N GLY A 45 19.56 3.28 1.79
CA GLY A 45 19.47 2.34 2.91
C GLY A 45 18.06 2.28 3.50
N TYR A 46 17.47 3.44 3.75
CA TYR A 46 16.11 3.56 4.29
C TYR A 46 15.06 2.92 3.36
N GLU A 47 15.12 3.21 2.06
CA GLU A 47 14.21 2.65 1.06
C GLU A 47 14.31 1.12 0.98
N ARG A 48 15.54 0.57 1.10
CA ARG A 48 15.73 -0.87 1.17
C ARG A 48 15.04 -1.48 2.38
N ASP A 49 15.23 -0.90 3.56
CA ASP A 49 14.63 -1.40 4.80
C ASP A 49 13.11 -1.26 4.81
N LEU A 50 12.60 -0.15 4.27
CA LEU A 50 11.19 0.08 4.05
C LEU A 50 10.60 -0.97 3.10
N PHE A 51 11.22 -1.26 1.97
CA PHE A 51 10.72 -2.28 1.06
C PHE A 51 10.79 -3.68 1.65
N LEU A 52 11.84 -4.03 2.38
CA LEU A 52 11.93 -5.37 2.99
C LEU A 52 10.88 -5.58 4.08
N SER A 53 10.68 -4.59 4.94
CA SER A 53 9.69 -4.66 6.01
C SER A 53 8.26 -4.69 5.47
N THR A 54 7.94 -3.79 4.53
CA THR A 54 6.62 -3.72 3.90
C THR A 54 6.27 -4.97 3.10
N HIS A 55 7.21 -5.56 2.34
CA HIS A 55 6.92 -6.81 1.60
C HIS A 55 6.71 -8.00 2.54
N ARG A 56 7.43 -8.06 3.67
CA ARG A 56 7.19 -9.10 4.69
C ARG A 56 5.79 -8.95 5.27
N GLN A 57 5.40 -7.73 5.66
CA GLN A 57 4.07 -7.45 6.19
C GLN A 57 2.97 -7.74 5.15
N MET A 58 3.14 -7.26 3.92
CA MET A 58 2.20 -7.50 2.83
C MET A 58 2.00 -9.00 2.57
N PHE A 59 3.06 -9.80 2.63
CA PHE A 59 2.97 -11.25 2.46
C PHE A 59 2.23 -11.90 3.64
N CYS A 60 2.51 -11.50 4.88
CA CYS A 60 1.78 -12.00 6.05
C CYS A 60 0.29 -11.63 6.01
N TRP A 61 -0.06 -10.45 5.47
CA TRP A 61 -1.44 -9.99 5.31
C TRP A 61 -2.12 -10.50 4.05
N MET A 62 -1.46 -11.34 3.25
CA MET A 62 -2.00 -11.80 1.98
C MET A 62 -3.36 -12.50 2.13
N ASP A 63 -3.54 -13.28 3.19
CA ASP A 63 -4.80 -13.98 3.45
C ASP A 63 -5.98 -13.03 3.74
N GLU A 64 -5.71 -11.79 4.17
CA GLU A 64 -6.75 -10.81 4.51
C GLU A 64 -7.31 -10.10 3.26
N TRP A 65 -6.49 -9.92 2.23
CA TRP A 65 -6.91 -9.25 0.98
C TRP A 65 -7.08 -10.20 -0.21
N TYR A 66 -6.56 -11.44 -0.14
CA TYR A 66 -6.68 -12.42 -1.20
C TYR A 66 -8.14 -12.87 -1.38
N GLY A 67 -8.77 -12.44 -2.48
CA GLY A 67 -10.16 -12.74 -2.80
C GLY A 67 -11.14 -11.59 -2.59
N LEU A 68 -10.68 -10.42 -2.13
CA LEU A 68 -11.52 -9.22 -2.11
C LEU A 68 -11.79 -8.72 -3.53
N SER A 69 -13.06 -8.39 -3.80
CA SER A 69 -13.43 -7.65 -5.01
C SER A 69 -12.98 -6.19 -4.89
N ILE A 70 -12.70 -5.54 -6.03
CA ILE A 70 -12.31 -4.12 -6.06
C ILE A 70 -13.36 -3.21 -5.39
N GLN A 71 -14.63 -3.61 -5.43
CA GLN A 71 -15.72 -2.89 -4.77
C GLN A 71 -15.65 -2.97 -3.24
N GLN A 72 -15.18 -4.09 -2.69
CA GLN A 72 -14.96 -4.24 -1.24
C GLN A 72 -13.75 -3.43 -0.79
N ILE A 73 -12.66 -3.43 -1.57
CA ILE A 73 -11.47 -2.62 -1.31
C ILE A 73 -11.84 -1.14 -1.18
N ARG A 74 -12.60 -0.60 -2.14
CA ARG A 74 -13.06 0.81 -2.10
C ARG A 74 -13.90 1.13 -0.88
N ARG A 75 -14.77 0.21 -0.43
CA ARG A 75 -15.57 0.42 0.78
C ARG A 75 -14.70 0.46 2.05
N VAL A 76 -13.67 -0.37 2.11
CA VAL A 76 -12.70 -0.36 3.21
C VAL A 76 -11.91 0.94 3.20
N GLU A 77 -11.40 1.35 2.03
CA GLU A 77 -10.73 2.65 1.86
C GLU A 77 -11.62 3.81 2.34
N ASP A 78 -12.88 3.90 1.88
CA ASP A 78 -13.81 4.97 2.28
C ASP A 78 -14.10 4.97 3.79
N GLN A 79 -14.20 3.80 4.42
CA GLN A 79 -14.42 3.67 5.85
C GLN A 79 -13.20 4.14 6.65
N GLU A 80 -12.01 3.68 6.29
CA GLU A 80 -10.75 3.97 6.99
C GLU A 80 -10.29 5.42 6.76
N PHE A 81 -10.28 5.90 5.51
CA PHE A 81 -9.94 7.30 5.21
C PHE A 81 -10.95 8.25 5.85
N GLY A 82 -12.24 7.96 5.76
CA GLY A 82 -13.27 8.77 6.41
C GLY A 82 -13.16 8.71 7.94
N ALA A 83 -12.79 7.58 8.54
CA ALA A 83 -12.60 7.45 9.98
C ALA A 83 -11.39 8.23 10.46
N ALA A 84 -10.27 8.18 9.73
CA ALA A 84 -9.07 8.94 10.01
C ALA A 84 -9.31 10.45 9.91
N GLU A 85 -10.01 10.90 8.87
CA GLU A 85 -10.41 12.32 8.73
C GLU A 85 -11.33 12.75 9.87
N ARG A 86 -12.34 11.94 10.23
CA ARG A 86 -13.22 12.20 11.38
C ARG A 86 -12.46 12.22 12.70
N SER A 87 -11.45 11.37 12.86
CA SER A 87 -10.63 11.32 14.08
C SER A 87 -9.72 12.54 14.16
N SER A 88 -9.06 12.91 13.06
CA SER A 88 -8.24 14.13 12.97
C SER A 88 -9.09 15.37 13.23
N ARG A 89 -10.25 15.49 12.60
CA ARG A 89 -11.18 16.60 12.84
C ARG A 89 -11.59 16.67 14.32
N ARG A 90 -11.95 15.54 14.93
CA ARG A 90 -12.23 15.50 16.38
C ARG A 90 -11.03 15.91 17.23
N THR A 91 -9.81 15.49 16.93
CA THR A 91 -8.64 15.93 17.70
C THR A 91 -8.38 17.43 17.53
N TRP A 92 -8.52 17.97 16.32
CA TRP A 92 -8.41 19.41 16.08
C TRP A 92 -9.49 20.22 16.82
N ASP A 93 -10.72 19.69 16.90
CA ASP A 93 -11.83 20.33 17.63
C ASP A 93 -11.59 20.30 19.16
N LEU A 94 -11.03 19.20 19.69
CA LEU A 94 -10.65 19.08 21.12
C LEU A 94 -9.47 19.98 21.50
N ASP A 95 -8.48 20.11 20.62
CA ASP A 95 -7.29 20.93 20.83
C ASP A 95 -7.57 22.44 20.66
N ASN A 96 -8.73 22.79 20.08
CA ASN A 96 -9.15 24.17 19.87
C ASN A 96 -10.63 24.41 20.29
N PRO A 97 -10.94 24.26 21.60
CA PRO A 97 -12.30 24.29 22.13
C PRO A 97 -12.99 25.66 22.06
N GLN A 98 -12.27 26.71 21.67
CA GLN A 98 -12.69 28.10 21.84
C GLN A 98 -13.25 28.77 20.56
N LYS A 99 -13.43 28.02 19.46
CA LYS A 99 -13.92 28.57 18.18
C LYS A 99 -15.44 28.61 18.00
N GLU A 100 -16.23 28.03 18.89
CA GLU A 100 -17.70 27.97 18.78
C GLU A 100 -18.44 29.18 19.39
N GLY A 101 -17.78 30.32 19.61
CA GLY A 101 -18.38 31.46 20.35
C GLY A 101 -18.02 32.86 19.88
N GLY A 102 -17.84 33.09 18.57
CA GLY A 102 -17.24 34.32 18.07
C GLY A 102 -17.86 34.95 16.81
N GLU A 103 -19.19 34.97 16.65
CA GLU A 103 -19.84 35.96 15.79
C GLU A 103 -20.83 36.78 16.63
N GLY A 104 -20.27 37.77 17.30
CA GLY A 104 -20.99 38.67 18.21
C GLY A 104 -20.14 39.86 18.59
N GLY A 105 -19.89 40.73 17.61
CA GLY A 105 -19.47 42.11 17.87
C GLY A 105 -18.04 42.47 17.47
N ARG A 106 -17.92 43.34 16.48
CA ARG A 106 -17.26 44.64 16.68
C ARG A 106 -17.53 45.61 15.53
N ALA A 107 -17.90 46.82 15.95
CA ALA A 107 -17.75 48.14 15.34
C ALA A 107 -18.47 48.41 14.02
#